data_AF-A0A2N3WV16-F1
#
_entry.id   AF-A0A2N3WV16-F1
#
_cell.length_a   1.000
_cell.length_b   1.000
_cell.length_c   1.000
_cell.angle_alpha   90.00
_cell.angle_beta   90.00
_cell.angle_gamma   90.00
#
_symmetry.space_group_name_H-M   'P 1'
#
loop_
_entity.id
_entity.type
_entity.pdbx_description
1 polymer ?
#
loop_
_entity_poly.entity_id
_entity_poly.type
_entity_poly.pdbx_seq_one_letter_code
_entity_poly.pdbx_strand_id
1 'polypeptide(L)'
;MPANERATDMHTLDERIAYRVRMRDYDEWRAKVHAVNGCARPIRLGGAHQLQDAASGQVLHHHGGDIFVPCGNRRESVCPSCSDRYAADAFHLVRAGLIGGHKGVPEHVTDRPRAFVTLTAPSFGPVHHARTSPRGKRIPCGCGEYHLDADPRVGTPLDPDTYDYTGSVLWQAHAGVLWQRFATRLRREIAKRAGLKAREFAEQARLSYGKVAEYQRRGLVHFHAVVRLDGPDGAADPAPAWAHPDLLEDAVYAAAGAAYATSALPDGTPLVLTWGDQVDVRRIEPLGSAELEDNAGRISEARLAAYIAKYATKGTGKSEAADRPIRSERDIAHLRVSDHHRRIIQTAWDLGALEPYDELNLRRWAHMLAFRGHFLTKSRAYSTTFKDIRGDRRRFRLEETLERLGLADRADTVAVVNNWTFDGAGYSDDAERELAAAIACRIRDDRKHKYSKENDHGQQAA
;
A
#
# COMPACT_ATOMS: atom_id res chain seq x y z
N MET A 1 -36.61 15.46 29.11
CA MET A 1 -37.02 14.90 27.80
C MET A 1 -35.80 14.27 27.16
N PRO A 2 -35.86 13.01 26.73
CA PRO A 2 -34.69 12.31 26.21
C PRO A 2 -34.19 12.98 24.92
N ALA A 3 -32.86 13.03 24.73
CA ALA A 3 -32.19 13.71 23.61
C ALA A 3 -32.65 13.22 22.21
N ASN A 4 -33.31 12.06 22.15
CA ASN A 4 -33.74 11.41 20.92
C ASN A 4 -34.99 12.06 20.27
N GLU A 5 -35.80 12.82 21.01
CA GLU A 5 -37.04 13.43 20.48
C GLU A 5 -36.84 14.81 19.83
N ARG A 6 -35.69 15.48 20.05
CA ARG A 6 -35.40 16.80 19.41
C ARG A 6 -34.61 16.72 18.12
N ALA A 7 -33.95 15.59 17.84
CA ALA A 7 -33.22 15.41 16.58
C ALA A 7 -34.16 15.29 15.37
N THR A 8 -35.42 14.93 15.59
CA THR A 8 -36.46 14.77 14.57
C THR A 8 -37.00 16.08 13.99
N ASP A 9 -36.79 17.22 14.65
CA ASP A 9 -37.25 18.56 14.22
C ASP A 9 -36.19 19.35 13.44
N MET A 10 -35.05 18.72 13.14
CA MET A 10 -33.90 19.38 12.53
C MET A 10 -33.74 18.93 11.08
N HIS A 11 -34.17 19.79 10.16
CA HIS A 11 -34.29 19.45 8.75
C HIS A 11 -32.97 19.60 8.00
N THR A 12 -32.11 20.52 8.40
CA THR A 12 -30.84 20.79 7.69
C THR A 12 -29.62 20.20 8.40
N LEU A 13 -28.57 19.92 7.62
CA LEU A 13 -27.28 19.49 8.14
C LEU A 13 -26.65 20.58 9.04
N ASP A 14 -26.79 21.85 8.66
CA ASP A 14 -26.24 22.98 9.43
C ASP A 14 -26.89 23.09 10.81
N GLU A 15 -28.20 22.87 10.92
CA GLU A 15 -28.89 22.77 12.21
C GLU A 15 -28.29 21.64 13.04
N ARG A 16 -28.14 20.44 12.45
CA ARG A 16 -27.58 19.25 13.14
C ARG A 16 -26.15 19.49 13.62
N ILE A 17 -25.32 20.14 12.81
CA ILE A 17 -23.96 20.56 13.18
C ILE A 17 -24.01 21.57 14.34
N ALA A 18 -24.81 22.63 14.23
CA ALA A 18 -24.91 23.67 15.26
C ALA A 18 -25.39 23.10 16.59
N TYR A 19 -26.32 22.14 16.56
CA TYR A 19 -26.75 21.41 17.74
C TYR A 19 -25.65 20.55 18.33
N ARG A 20 -24.96 19.76 17.50
CA ARG A 20 -23.88 18.87 17.96
C ARG A 20 -22.78 19.62 18.70
N VAL A 21 -22.43 20.81 18.22
CA VAL A 21 -21.41 21.70 18.82
C VAL A 21 -21.87 22.27 20.16
N ARG A 22 -23.19 22.42 20.40
CA ARG A 22 -23.76 22.92 21.66
C ARG A 22 -23.99 21.84 22.71
N MET A 23 -23.83 20.57 22.35
CA MET A 23 -24.01 19.47 23.29
C MET A 23 -22.93 19.47 24.36
N ARG A 24 -23.31 19.10 25.59
CA ARG A 24 -22.41 19.11 26.76
C ARG A 24 -21.20 18.18 26.62
N ASP A 25 -21.34 17.12 25.83
CA ASP A 25 -20.30 16.11 25.58
C ASP A 25 -19.39 16.47 24.39
N TYR A 26 -19.60 17.62 23.74
CA TYR A 26 -18.93 17.95 22.47
C TYR A 26 -17.40 17.96 22.60
N ASP A 27 -16.85 18.51 23.68
CA ASP A 27 -15.40 18.54 23.88
C ASP A 27 -14.80 17.14 24.08
N GLU A 28 -15.52 16.26 24.79
CA GLU A 28 -15.13 14.87 24.99
C GLU A 28 -15.18 14.10 23.66
N TRP A 29 -16.27 14.24 22.92
CA TRP A 29 -16.41 13.67 21.58
C TRP A 29 -15.32 14.17 20.64
N ARG A 30 -15.06 15.48 20.63
CA ARG A 30 -14.03 16.11 19.81
C ARG A 30 -12.65 15.57 20.17
N ALA A 31 -12.37 15.37 21.46
CA ALA A 31 -11.13 14.74 21.92
C ALA A 31 -11.00 13.29 21.40
N LYS A 32 -12.09 12.50 21.40
CA LYS A 32 -12.11 11.14 20.81
C LYS A 32 -11.82 11.18 19.31
N VAL A 33 -12.39 12.14 18.56
CA VAL A 33 -12.09 12.33 17.13
C VAL A 33 -10.63 12.68 16.88
N HIS A 34 -10.07 13.61 17.66
CA HIS A 34 -8.65 13.97 17.58
C HIS A 34 -7.73 12.79 17.92
N ALA A 35 -8.08 11.97 18.93
CA ALA A 35 -7.31 10.79 19.31
C ALA A 35 -7.17 9.76 18.17
N VAL A 36 -8.20 9.64 17.32
CA VAL A 36 -8.17 8.80 16.10
C VAL A 36 -7.76 9.56 14.84
N ASN A 37 -7.22 10.77 14.98
CA ASN A 37 -6.78 11.64 13.89
C ASN A 37 -7.88 11.96 12.85
N GLY A 38 -9.15 12.05 13.27
CA GLY A 38 -10.26 12.28 12.34
C GLY A 38 -10.54 11.08 11.43
N CYS A 39 -10.40 9.85 11.94
CA CYS A 39 -10.79 8.64 11.22
C CYS A 39 -12.25 8.75 10.72
N ALA A 40 -12.51 8.56 9.41
CA ALA A 40 -13.84 8.75 8.82
C ALA A 40 -14.91 7.76 9.34
N ARG A 41 -14.50 6.60 9.85
CA ARG A 41 -15.42 5.57 10.37
C ARG A 41 -14.82 4.84 11.58
N PRO A 42 -14.63 5.51 12.74
CA PRO A 42 -13.96 4.91 13.89
C PRO A 42 -14.71 3.70 14.42
N ILE A 43 -13.99 2.76 15.03
CA ILE A 43 -14.59 1.69 15.82
C ILE A 43 -14.87 2.24 17.21
N ARG A 44 -16.11 2.17 17.66
CA ARG A 44 -16.53 2.58 19.00
C ARG A 44 -16.48 1.39 19.93
N LEU A 45 -15.80 1.55 21.04
CA LEU A 45 -15.70 0.53 22.08
C LEU A 45 -16.17 1.10 23.40
N GLY A 46 -16.95 0.33 24.16
CA GLY A 46 -17.34 0.64 25.53
C GLY A 46 -16.61 -0.27 26.52
N GLY A 47 -16.17 0.25 27.66
CA GLY A 47 -15.48 -0.53 28.67
C GLY A 47 -14.49 0.29 29.48
N ALA A 48 -13.33 -0.29 29.77
CA ALA A 48 -12.27 0.38 30.52
C ALA A 48 -10.88 -0.18 30.20
N HIS A 49 -9.86 0.62 30.54
CA HIS A 49 -8.50 0.13 30.70
C HIS A 49 -7.98 0.43 32.11
N GLN A 50 -7.08 -0.42 32.57
CA GLN A 50 -6.35 -0.27 33.82
C GLN A 50 -4.86 -0.30 33.56
N LEU A 51 -4.13 0.55 34.26
CA LEU A 51 -2.71 0.39 34.47
C LEU A 51 -2.55 -0.33 35.80
N GLN A 52 -1.92 -1.49 35.79
CA GLN A 52 -1.66 -2.30 36.96
C GLN A 52 -0.17 -2.46 37.16
N ASP A 53 0.28 -2.55 38.40
CA ASP A 53 1.61 -3.04 38.70
C ASP A 53 1.70 -4.53 38.33
N ALA A 54 2.65 -4.88 37.47
CA ALA A 54 2.74 -6.18 36.83
C ALA A 54 3.05 -7.33 37.80
N ALA A 55 3.70 -7.04 38.93
CA ALA A 55 4.06 -8.04 39.93
C ALA A 55 2.94 -8.25 40.95
N SER A 56 2.36 -7.16 41.45
CA SER A 56 1.35 -7.21 42.52
C SER A 56 -0.10 -7.25 42.02
N GLY A 57 -0.34 -6.87 40.76
CA GLY A 57 -1.69 -6.65 40.23
C GLY A 57 -2.38 -5.39 40.77
N GLN A 58 -1.69 -4.57 41.55
CA GLN A 58 -2.26 -3.34 42.11
C GLN A 58 -2.68 -2.38 41.00
N VAL A 59 -3.93 -1.92 41.00
CA VAL A 59 -4.41 -0.92 40.05
C VAL A 59 -3.81 0.44 40.40
N LEU A 60 -3.00 0.98 39.47
CA LEU A 60 -2.36 2.30 39.57
C LEU A 60 -3.22 3.38 38.90
N HIS A 61 -3.95 3.00 37.86
CA HIS A 61 -4.86 3.90 37.14
C HIS A 61 -6.02 3.11 36.55
N HIS A 62 -7.20 3.73 36.52
CA HIS A 62 -8.39 3.18 35.86
C HIS A 62 -9.08 4.28 35.07
N HIS A 63 -9.43 3.95 33.82
CA HIS A 63 -10.20 4.84 32.96
C HIS A 63 -11.27 4.02 32.24
N GLY A 64 -12.53 4.33 32.54
CA GLY A 64 -13.71 3.74 31.91
C GLY A 64 -14.47 4.74 31.04
N GLY A 65 -15.33 4.22 30.17
CA GLY A 65 -16.16 5.01 29.27
C GLY A 65 -16.24 4.38 27.88
N ASP A 66 -16.52 5.20 26.87
CA ASP A 66 -16.40 4.81 25.47
C ASP A 66 -15.17 5.48 24.82
N ILE A 67 -14.55 4.77 23.89
CA ILE A 67 -13.40 5.24 23.14
C ILE A 67 -13.59 5.02 21.65
N PHE A 68 -12.89 5.83 20.85
CA PHE A 68 -12.74 5.58 19.43
C PHE A 68 -11.40 4.91 19.15
N VAL A 69 -11.43 3.89 18.29
CA VAL A 69 -10.26 3.22 17.73
C VAL A 69 -10.24 3.47 16.21
N PRO A 70 -9.07 3.78 15.61
CA PRO A 70 -8.99 3.98 14.17
C PRO A 70 -9.44 2.73 13.40
N CYS A 71 -10.18 2.90 12.31
CA CYS A 71 -10.71 1.78 11.52
C CYS A 71 -9.63 0.95 10.81
N GLY A 72 -8.41 1.48 10.67
CA GLY A 72 -7.30 0.82 9.99
C GLY A 72 -7.53 0.61 8.48
N ASN A 73 -8.54 1.24 7.88
CA ASN A 73 -8.78 1.10 6.44
C ASN A 73 -7.65 1.82 5.68
N ARG A 74 -6.99 1.06 4.79
CA ARG A 74 -5.85 1.55 4.00
C ARG A 74 -6.25 2.34 2.76
N ARG A 75 -7.55 2.43 2.44
CA ARG A 75 -8.06 3.03 1.20
C ARG A 75 -8.44 4.48 1.45
N GLU A 76 -7.84 5.39 0.70
CA GLU A 76 -8.09 6.83 0.81
C GLU A 76 -9.57 7.16 0.56
N SER A 77 -10.21 6.49 -0.40
CA SER A 77 -11.65 6.64 -0.72
C SER A 77 -12.59 6.32 0.45
N VAL A 78 -12.16 5.47 1.38
CA VAL A 78 -12.98 5.02 2.53
C VAL A 78 -12.61 5.76 3.81
N CYS A 79 -11.32 5.97 4.05
CA CYS A 79 -10.84 6.71 5.21
C CYS A 79 -9.50 7.38 4.90
N PRO A 80 -9.50 8.66 4.48
CA PRO A 80 -8.27 9.39 4.17
C PRO A 80 -7.26 9.38 5.32
N SER A 81 -7.71 9.63 6.55
CA SER A 81 -6.84 9.69 7.74
C SER A 81 -6.11 8.38 8.04
N CYS A 82 -6.81 7.24 8.02
CA CYS A 82 -6.18 5.93 8.26
C CYS A 82 -5.28 5.51 7.09
N SER A 83 -5.68 5.81 5.86
CA SER A 83 -4.89 5.59 4.65
C SER A 83 -3.58 6.39 4.69
N ASP A 84 -3.64 7.68 5.02
CA ASP A 84 -2.47 8.56 5.14
C ASP A 84 -1.48 8.04 6.21
N ARG A 85 -1.99 7.56 7.35
CA ARG A 85 -1.15 6.95 8.39
C ARG A 85 -0.46 5.67 7.90
N TYR A 86 -1.19 4.82 7.18
CA TYR A 86 -0.62 3.63 6.56
C TYR A 86 0.44 3.99 5.51
N ALA A 87 0.21 5.04 4.70
CA ALA A 87 1.17 5.58 3.74
C ALA A 87 2.49 5.97 4.42
N ALA A 88 2.39 6.71 5.53
CA ALA A 88 3.56 7.15 6.30
C ALA A 88 4.35 5.97 6.86
N ASP A 89 3.66 4.94 7.38
CA ASP A 89 4.31 3.73 7.87
C ASP A 89 4.99 2.96 6.72
N ALA A 90 4.33 2.86 5.57
CA ALA A 90 4.88 2.24 4.37
C ALA A 90 6.11 3.01 3.86
N PHE A 91 6.08 4.35 3.89
CA PHE A 91 7.22 5.19 3.56
C PHE A 91 8.42 4.86 4.44
N HIS A 92 8.26 4.84 5.77
CA HIS A 92 9.35 4.52 6.68
C HIS A 92 9.86 3.08 6.51
N LEU A 93 8.97 2.12 6.24
CA LEU A 93 9.36 0.73 5.98
C LEU A 93 10.20 0.61 4.71
N VAL A 94 9.82 1.27 3.62
CA VAL A 94 10.55 1.24 2.35
C VAL A 94 11.85 2.03 2.47
N ARG A 95 11.80 3.24 3.02
CA ARG A 95 12.94 4.14 3.20
C ARG A 95 14.02 3.52 4.06
N ALA A 96 13.67 2.89 5.19
CA ALA A 96 14.64 2.21 6.05
C ALA A 96 15.44 1.15 5.28
N GLY A 97 14.79 0.35 4.43
CA GLY A 97 15.48 -0.63 3.59
C GLY A 97 16.19 -0.05 2.36
N LEU A 98 15.94 1.20 2.00
CA LEU A 98 16.60 1.83 0.86
C LEU A 98 17.87 2.57 1.28
N ILE A 99 17.77 3.43 2.30
CA ILE A 99 18.84 4.37 2.70
C ILE A 99 19.48 4.03 4.05
N GLY A 100 18.87 3.16 4.86
CA GLY A 100 19.42 2.84 6.18
C GLY A 100 19.43 4.02 7.15
N GLY A 101 20.24 3.90 8.21
CA GLY A 101 20.43 4.94 9.25
C GLY A 101 19.28 5.07 10.26
N HIS A 102 18.20 4.30 10.11
CA HIS A 102 17.05 4.35 11.01
C HIS A 102 16.30 3.02 11.06
N LYS A 103 15.48 2.86 12.10
CA LYS A 103 14.60 1.68 12.29
C LYS A 103 15.36 0.34 12.26
N GLY A 104 16.57 0.32 12.81
CA GLY A 104 17.41 -0.88 12.92
C GLY A 104 18.05 -1.33 11.61
N VAL A 105 18.04 -0.49 10.57
CA VAL A 105 18.74 -0.75 9.32
C VAL A 105 20.00 0.12 9.26
N PRO A 106 21.20 -0.45 9.09
CA PRO A 106 22.44 0.32 9.03
C PRO A 106 22.53 1.22 7.79
N GLU A 107 23.27 2.32 7.88
CA GLU A 107 23.42 3.30 6.78
C GLU A 107 24.16 2.72 5.57
N HIS A 108 25.14 1.83 5.79
CA HIS A 108 25.94 1.17 4.75
C HIS A 108 25.17 0.16 3.88
N VAL A 109 23.84 0.09 4.01
CA VAL A 109 22.97 -0.59 3.01
C VAL A 109 22.97 0.13 1.67
N THR A 110 23.39 1.40 1.63
CA THR A 110 23.52 2.17 0.40
C THR A 110 24.67 1.69 -0.48
N ASP A 111 25.69 1.05 0.12
CA ASP A 111 26.83 0.47 -0.59
C ASP A 111 26.48 -0.83 -1.34
N ARG A 112 25.26 -1.36 -1.14
CA ARG A 112 24.82 -2.63 -1.72
C ARG A 112 24.43 -2.45 -3.19
N PRO A 113 24.66 -3.45 -4.05
CA PRO A 113 24.04 -3.50 -5.36
C PRO A 113 22.52 -3.47 -5.24
N ARG A 114 21.92 -2.43 -5.82
CA ARG A 114 20.49 -2.13 -5.71
C ARG A 114 19.93 -1.76 -7.06
N ALA A 115 18.72 -2.24 -7.33
CA ALA A 115 17.99 -1.95 -8.54
C ALA A 115 16.52 -1.68 -8.23
N PHE A 116 15.96 -0.70 -8.93
CA PHE A 116 14.53 -0.50 -9.05
C PHE A 116 14.03 -1.27 -10.27
N VAL A 117 13.17 -2.26 -10.03
CA VAL A 117 12.68 -3.20 -11.03
C VAL A 117 11.18 -2.97 -11.23
N THR A 118 10.77 -2.83 -12.49
CA THR A 118 9.36 -2.79 -12.89
C THR A 118 9.03 -4.01 -13.74
N LEU A 119 8.08 -4.82 -13.29
CA LEU A 119 7.54 -5.97 -14.03
C LEU A 119 6.09 -5.70 -14.42
N THR A 120 5.76 -5.84 -15.70
CA THR A 120 4.44 -5.50 -16.23
C THR A 120 3.73 -6.71 -16.83
N ALA A 121 2.40 -6.64 -16.90
CA ALA A 121 1.61 -7.61 -17.62
C ALA A 121 1.87 -7.58 -19.14
N PRO A 122 1.75 -8.71 -19.84
CA PRO A 122 1.75 -8.72 -21.30
C PRO A 122 0.59 -7.88 -21.89
N SER A 123 0.58 -7.72 -23.20
CA SER A 123 -0.59 -7.16 -23.89
C SER A 123 -1.69 -8.23 -23.99
N PHE A 124 -2.93 -7.82 -23.75
CA PHE A 124 -4.14 -8.64 -23.98
C PHE A 124 -4.99 -8.04 -25.11
N GLY A 125 -4.39 -7.17 -25.93
CA GLY A 125 -5.06 -6.40 -26.96
C GLY A 125 -4.60 -4.94 -26.99
N PRO A 126 -4.81 -4.24 -28.12
CA PRO A 126 -4.45 -2.84 -28.26
C PRO A 126 -5.36 -1.96 -27.40
N VAL A 127 -4.76 -0.96 -26.73
CA VAL A 127 -5.48 0.00 -25.88
C VAL A 127 -5.22 1.44 -26.31
N HIS A 128 -6.16 2.32 -25.99
CA HIS A 128 -5.98 3.75 -26.14
C HIS A 128 -4.83 4.24 -25.26
N HIS A 129 -3.97 5.11 -25.81
CA HIS A 129 -2.81 5.64 -25.12
C HIS A 129 -2.62 7.13 -25.43
N ALA A 130 -2.11 7.86 -24.45
CA ALA A 130 -1.72 9.27 -24.61
C ALA A 130 -0.18 9.37 -24.71
N ARG A 131 0.42 8.85 -25.78
CA ARG A 131 1.89 8.85 -25.93
C ARG A 131 2.41 10.19 -26.42
N THR A 132 3.56 10.62 -25.90
CA THR A 132 4.36 11.74 -26.41
C THR A 132 5.68 11.23 -26.95
N SER A 133 6.17 11.86 -28.01
CA SER A 133 7.51 11.65 -28.54
C SER A 133 8.56 12.22 -27.57
N PRO A 134 9.84 11.83 -27.70
CA PRO A 134 10.92 12.43 -26.91
C PRO A 134 11.02 13.96 -27.03
N ARG A 135 10.51 14.53 -28.13
CA ARG A 135 10.45 15.99 -28.37
C ARG A 135 9.17 16.64 -27.82
N GLY A 136 8.42 15.93 -26.97
CA GLY A 136 7.18 16.43 -26.35
C GLY A 136 5.95 16.48 -27.26
N LYS A 137 6.05 16.13 -28.54
CA LYS A 137 4.90 16.12 -29.46
C LYS A 137 4.00 14.92 -29.19
N ARG A 138 2.67 15.12 -29.12
CA ARG A 138 1.70 14.03 -28.97
C ARG A 138 1.75 13.11 -30.21
N ILE A 139 1.71 11.81 -29.98
CA ILE A 139 1.69 10.76 -31.01
C ILE A 139 0.22 10.31 -31.17
N PRO A 140 -0.29 10.14 -32.41
CA PRO A 140 -1.65 9.66 -32.61
C PRO A 140 -1.81 8.24 -32.06
N CYS A 141 -2.94 7.98 -31.44
CA CYS A 141 -3.33 6.68 -30.95
C CYS A 141 -3.63 5.74 -32.13
N GLY A 142 -3.67 4.43 -31.87
CA GLY A 142 -4.07 3.44 -32.86
C GLY A 142 -5.50 3.62 -33.40
N CYS A 143 -6.36 4.39 -32.71
CA CYS A 143 -7.68 4.79 -33.23
C CYS A 143 -7.62 5.98 -34.20
N GLY A 144 -6.46 6.59 -34.43
CA GLY A 144 -6.27 7.76 -35.29
C GLY A 144 -6.39 9.12 -34.58
N GLU A 145 -6.87 9.16 -33.33
CA GLU A 145 -7.01 10.40 -32.56
C GLU A 145 -5.81 10.69 -31.64
N TYR A 146 -5.67 11.95 -31.22
CA TYR A 146 -4.71 12.35 -30.18
C TYR A 146 -5.40 12.40 -28.82
N HIS A 147 -4.97 11.55 -27.88
CA HIS A 147 -5.49 11.58 -26.52
C HIS A 147 -4.63 12.44 -25.59
N LEU A 148 -5.30 13.17 -24.70
CA LEU A 148 -4.68 13.78 -23.52
C LEU A 148 -4.58 12.76 -22.39
N ASP A 149 -3.72 13.01 -21.42
CA ASP A 149 -3.55 12.12 -20.27
C ASP A 149 -4.81 12.04 -19.39
N ALA A 150 -5.72 13.00 -19.49
CA ALA A 150 -7.01 12.98 -18.79
C ALA A 150 -8.15 12.31 -19.60
N ASP A 151 -7.92 11.90 -20.86
CA ASP A 151 -8.96 11.27 -21.69
C ASP A 151 -9.42 9.94 -21.05
N PRO A 152 -10.71 9.75 -20.74
CA PRO A 152 -11.21 8.56 -20.06
C PRO A 152 -11.05 7.27 -20.87
N ARG A 153 -10.87 7.35 -22.20
CA ARG A 153 -10.59 6.19 -23.05
C ARG A 153 -9.20 5.64 -22.83
N VAL A 154 -8.23 6.45 -22.40
CA VAL A 154 -6.85 5.97 -22.26
C VAL A 154 -6.76 4.86 -21.21
N GLY A 155 -6.21 3.72 -21.62
CA GLY A 155 -6.19 2.47 -20.86
C GLY A 155 -7.28 1.47 -21.29
N THR A 156 -8.36 1.91 -21.95
CA THR A 156 -9.39 1.00 -22.45
C THR A 156 -8.99 0.40 -23.81
N PRO A 157 -9.51 -0.78 -24.18
CA PRO A 157 -9.28 -1.40 -25.48
C PRO A 157 -9.69 -0.49 -26.63
N LEU A 158 -8.95 -0.54 -27.75
CA LEU A 158 -9.39 0.09 -29.00
C LEU A 158 -10.65 -0.59 -29.53
N ASP A 159 -10.68 -1.92 -29.41
CA ASP A 159 -11.84 -2.74 -29.68
C ASP A 159 -12.09 -3.64 -28.46
N PRO A 160 -13.15 -3.38 -27.69
CA PRO A 160 -13.50 -4.19 -26.54
C PRO A 160 -13.86 -5.65 -26.87
N ASP A 161 -14.26 -5.98 -28.09
CA ASP A 161 -14.73 -7.33 -28.42
C ASP A 161 -13.57 -8.27 -28.80
N THR A 162 -12.41 -7.72 -29.17
CA THR A 162 -11.18 -8.48 -29.47
C THR A 162 -10.16 -8.49 -28.31
N TYR A 163 -10.44 -7.79 -27.21
CA TYR A 163 -9.58 -7.79 -26.03
C TYR A 163 -9.71 -9.10 -25.24
N ASP A 164 -8.57 -9.71 -24.90
CA ASP A 164 -8.50 -10.96 -24.14
C ASP A 164 -8.73 -10.73 -22.64
N TYR A 165 -10.01 -10.56 -22.26
CA TYR A 165 -10.42 -10.42 -20.88
C TYR A 165 -10.11 -11.67 -20.04
N THR A 166 -10.28 -12.86 -20.60
CA THR A 166 -10.05 -14.13 -19.89
C THR A 166 -8.58 -14.28 -19.51
N GLY A 167 -7.66 -14.13 -20.46
CA GLY A 167 -6.22 -14.17 -20.21
C GLY A 167 -5.81 -13.07 -19.23
N SER A 168 -6.36 -11.87 -19.35
CA SER A 168 -6.04 -10.76 -18.44
C SER A 168 -6.46 -11.03 -16.98
N VAL A 169 -7.64 -11.61 -16.76
CA VAL A 169 -8.15 -12.01 -15.45
C VAL A 169 -7.32 -13.15 -14.87
N LEU A 170 -7.04 -14.18 -15.67
CA LEU A 170 -6.23 -15.32 -15.24
C LEU A 170 -4.79 -14.89 -14.93
N TRP A 171 -4.21 -13.98 -15.70
CA TRP A 171 -2.91 -13.39 -15.41
C TRP A 171 -2.91 -12.61 -14.09
N GLN A 172 -3.90 -11.73 -13.89
CA GLN A 172 -4.08 -10.95 -12.65
C GLN A 172 -4.17 -11.84 -11.41
N ALA A 173 -4.97 -12.90 -11.52
CA ALA A 173 -5.13 -13.93 -10.50
C ALA A 173 -3.79 -14.60 -10.14
N HIS A 174 -2.92 -14.82 -11.12
CA HIS A 174 -1.63 -15.49 -10.94
C HIS A 174 -0.44 -14.53 -10.76
N ALA A 175 -0.64 -13.20 -10.77
CA ALA A 175 0.45 -12.23 -10.64
C ALA A 175 1.29 -12.46 -9.36
N GLY A 176 0.65 -12.85 -8.25
CA GLY A 176 1.35 -13.23 -7.02
C GLY A 176 2.27 -14.45 -7.18
N VAL A 177 1.82 -15.46 -7.92
CA VAL A 177 2.60 -16.67 -8.25
C VAL A 177 3.75 -16.31 -9.19
N LEU A 178 3.50 -15.51 -10.22
CA LEU A 178 4.54 -15.01 -11.13
C LEU A 178 5.66 -14.27 -10.37
N TRP A 179 5.30 -13.45 -9.38
CA TRP A 179 6.29 -12.80 -8.52
C TRP A 179 7.12 -13.80 -7.72
N GLN A 180 6.48 -14.82 -7.13
CA GLN A 180 7.20 -15.86 -6.38
C GLN A 180 8.17 -16.63 -7.29
N ARG A 181 7.75 -16.94 -8.52
CA ARG A 181 8.58 -17.60 -9.54
C ARG A 181 9.74 -16.72 -9.97
N PHE A 182 9.48 -15.43 -10.22
CA PHE A 182 10.51 -14.42 -10.48
C PHE A 182 11.53 -14.34 -9.35
N ALA A 183 11.12 -14.13 -8.10
CA ALA A 183 12.04 -14.00 -6.97
C ALA A 183 12.85 -15.29 -6.71
N THR A 184 12.26 -16.45 -6.98
CA THR A 184 12.98 -17.74 -6.91
C THR A 184 13.99 -17.88 -8.04
N ARG A 185 13.61 -17.50 -9.26
CA ARG A 185 14.50 -17.55 -10.42
C ARG A 185 15.63 -16.54 -10.31
N LEU A 186 15.36 -15.33 -9.83
CA LEU A 186 16.35 -14.28 -9.60
C LEU A 186 17.47 -14.77 -8.68
N ARG A 187 17.13 -15.40 -7.55
CA ARG A 187 18.15 -16.02 -6.68
C ARG A 187 19.02 -17.05 -7.40
N ARG A 188 18.42 -17.88 -8.28
CA ARG A 188 19.15 -18.88 -9.06
C ARG A 188 20.04 -18.25 -10.14
N GLU A 189 19.55 -17.22 -10.81
CA GLU A 189 20.31 -16.49 -11.84
C GLU A 189 21.49 -15.72 -11.25
N ILE A 190 21.32 -15.14 -10.05
CA ILE A 190 22.41 -14.51 -9.29
C ILE A 190 23.44 -15.58 -8.88
N ALA A 191 23.00 -16.68 -8.25
CA ALA A 191 23.91 -17.75 -7.83
C ALA A 191 24.72 -18.31 -9.02
N LYS A 192 24.06 -18.56 -10.16
CA LYS A 192 24.72 -19.05 -11.38
C LYS A 192 25.80 -18.08 -11.86
N ARG A 193 25.51 -16.77 -11.91
CA ARG A 193 26.48 -15.74 -12.34
C ARG A 193 27.63 -15.55 -11.35
N ALA A 194 27.37 -15.80 -10.07
CA ALA A 194 28.39 -15.82 -9.02
C ALA A 194 29.25 -17.10 -8.99
N GLY A 195 28.99 -18.07 -9.88
CA GLY A 195 29.68 -19.36 -9.86
C GLY A 195 29.28 -20.28 -8.70
N LEU A 196 28.15 -19.99 -8.04
CA LEU A 196 27.66 -20.70 -6.87
C LEU A 196 26.58 -21.74 -7.23
N LYS A 197 26.48 -22.83 -6.46
CA LYS A 197 25.28 -23.67 -6.51
C LYS A 197 24.13 -22.94 -5.81
N ALA A 198 22.91 -23.13 -6.28
CA ALA A 198 21.73 -22.46 -5.70
C ALA A 198 21.53 -22.72 -4.19
N ARG A 199 22.01 -23.85 -3.67
CA ARG A 199 21.97 -24.20 -2.23
C ARG A 199 22.97 -23.40 -1.38
N GLU A 200 24.10 -23.00 -1.97
CA GLU A 200 25.18 -22.24 -1.31
C GLU A 200 24.85 -20.74 -1.24
N PHE A 201 23.87 -20.27 -2.04
CA PHE A 201 23.52 -18.86 -2.09
C PHE A 201 23.18 -18.28 -0.71
N ALA A 202 22.40 -19.00 0.10
CA ALA A 202 21.95 -18.50 1.40
C ALA A 202 23.07 -18.36 2.45
N GLU A 203 24.20 -19.05 2.24
CA GLU A 203 25.39 -18.96 3.10
C GLU A 203 26.26 -17.75 2.74
N GLN A 204 26.11 -17.23 1.52
CA GLN A 204 26.96 -16.17 0.97
C GLN A 204 26.21 -14.84 0.82
N ALA A 205 24.93 -14.87 0.48
CA ALA A 205 24.16 -13.70 0.14
C ALA A 205 22.67 -13.85 0.41
N ARG A 206 21.98 -12.71 0.46
CA ARG A 206 20.53 -12.65 0.60
C ARG A 206 19.93 -11.68 -0.42
N LEU A 207 18.87 -12.16 -1.08
CA LEU A 207 18.04 -11.30 -1.91
C LEU A 207 17.02 -10.57 -1.03
N SER A 208 17.25 -9.29 -0.81
CA SER A 208 16.34 -8.41 -0.09
C SER A 208 15.50 -7.60 -1.06
N TYR A 209 14.22 -7.43 -0.77
CA TYR A 209 13.36 -6.61 -1.61
C TYR A 209 12.18 -6.00 -0.88
N GLY A 210 11.73 -4.84 -1.34
CA GLY A 210 10.41 -4.28 -1.08
C GLY A 210 9.65 -4.15 -2.41
N LYS A 211 8.43 -4.67 -2.49
CA LYS A 211 7.59 -4.69 -3.70
C LYS A 211 6.25 -4.04 -3.45
N VAL A 212 5.86 -3.16 -4.37
CA VAL A 212 4.53 -2.57 -4.47
C VAL A 212 3.82 -3.03 -5.74
N ALA A 213 2.52 -3.28 -5.64
CA ALA A 213 1.62 -3.46 -6.77
C ALA A 213 0.86 -2.17 -7.05
N GLU A 214 0.75 -1.81 -8.31
CA GLU A 214 -0.01 -0.63 -8.75
C GLU A 214 -0.84 -0.98 -9.98
N TYR A 215 -2.08 -0.49 -10.02
CA TYR A 215 -2.92 -0.57 -11.21
C TYR A 215 -2.48 0.41 -12.28
N GLN A 216 -2.28 -0.12 -13.48
CA GLN A 216 -2.28 0.66 -14.69
C GLN A 216 -3.71 0.97 -15.09
N ARG A 217 -3.91 2.07 -15.83
CA ARG A 217 -5.21 2.51 -16.36
C ARG A 217 -5.98 1.45 -17.17
N ARG A 218 -5.28 0.42 -17.65
CA ARG A 218 -5.83 -0.75 -18.33
C ARG A 218 -6.32 -1.85 -17.38
N GLY A 219 -6.47 -1.55 -16.09
CA GLY A 219 -6.97 -2.47 -15.06
C GLY A 219 -5.99 -3.56 -14.60
N LEU A 220 -4.76 -3.59 -15.11
CA LEU A 220 -3.76 -4.62 -14.77
C LEU A 220 -2.71 -4.09 -13.82
N VAL A 221 -2.29 -4.91 -12.86
CA VAL A 221 -1.21 -4.54 -11.97
C VAL A 221 0.15 -4.63 -12.68
N HIS A 222 1.03 -3.70 -12.37
CA HIS A 222 2.47 -3.93 -12.49
C HIS A 222 3.09 -3.97 -11.10
N PHE A 223 4.28 -4.56 -11.00
CA PHE A 223 5.06 -4.55 -9.77
C PHE A 223 6.24 -3.62 -9.90
N HIS A 224 6.38 -2.73 -8.92
CA HIS A 224 7.58 -1.98 -8.66
C HIS A 224 8.31 -2.62 -7.48
N ALA A 225 9.60 -2.88 -7.60
CA ALA A 225 10.39 -3.47 -6.54
C ALA A 225 11.74 -2.78 -6.39
N VAL A 226 12.12 -2.48 -5.15
CA VAL A 226 13.53 -2.24 -4.81
C VAL A 226 14.11 -3.59 -4.48
N VAL A 227 15.10 -4.01 -5.24
CA VAL A 227 15.86 -5.23 -5.02
C VAL A 227 17.26 -4.84 -4.56
N ARG A 228 17.74 -5.50 -3.51
CA ARG A 228 19.05 -5.28 -2.89
C ARG A 228 19.71 -6.63 -2.68
N LEU A 229 20.99 -6.73 -3.02
CA LEU A 229 21.81 -7.90 -2.73
C LEU A 229 22.61 -7.65 -1.47
N ASP A 230 22.26 -8.38 -0.41
CA ASP A 230 22.86 -8.30 0.92
C ASP A 230 23.82 -9.47 1.17
N GLY A 231 24.61 -9.38 2.25
CA GLY A 231 25.25 -10.54 2.84
C GLY A 231 24.25 -11.52 3.48
N PRO A 232 24.72 -12.64 4.04
CA PRO A 232 23.88 -13.76 4.49
C PRO A 232 22.86 -13.37 5.57
N ASP A 233 23.25 -12.54 6.55
CA ASP A 233 22.37 -12.06 7.63
C ASP A 233 21.55 -10.82 7.23
N GLY A 234 21.66 -10.38 5.98
CA GLY A 234 20.84 -9.31 5.41
C GLY A 234 21.47 -7.93 5.56
N ALA A 235 20.65 -6.95 5.97
CA ALA A 235 21.03 -5.54 5.91
C ALA A 235 22.29 -5.16 6.72
N ALA A 236 22.65 -5.93 7.73
CA ALA A 236 23.83 -5.70 8.55
C ALA A 236 25.14 -6.08 7.83
N ASP A 237 25.10 -7.12 7.00
CA ASP A 237 26.29 -7.73 6.43
C ASP A 237 26.68 -7.10 5.10
N PRO A 238 27.99 -6.93 4.82
CA PRO A 238 28.50 -6.51 3.52
C PRO A 238 27.98 -7.39 2.39
N ALA A 239 27.69 -6.78 1.23
CA ALA A 239 27.48 -7.55 0.02
C ALA A 239 28.79 -8.29 -0.33
N PRO A 240 28.73 -9.53 -0.83
CA PRO A 240 29.92 -10.24 -1.29
C PRO A 240 30.64 -9.49 -2.43
N ALA A 241 31.96 -9.67 -2.57
CA ALA A 241 32.74 -8.97 -3.60
C ALA A 241 32.29 -9.25 -5.04
N TRP A 242 31.68 -10.42 -5.30
CA TRP A 242 31.13 -10.77 -6.62
C TRP A 242 29.79 -10.07 -6.92
N ALA A 243 29.15 -9.47 -5.92
CA ALA A 243 27.87 -8.79 -6.06
C ALA A 243 28.09 -7.43 -6.71
N HIS A 244 27.91 -7.35 -8.04
CA HIS A 244 28.00 -6.11 -8.81
C HIS A 244 26.63 -5.70 -9.38
N PRO A 245 26.35 -4.40 -9.58
CA PRO A 245 25.10 -3.94 -10.21
C PRO A 245 24.78 -4.57 -11.56
N ASP A 246 25.78 -4.78 -12.44
CA ASP A 246 25.57 -5.40 -13.75
C ASP A 246 25.08 -6.85 -13.63
N LEU A 247 25.66 -7.61 -12.67
CA LEU A 247 25.22 -8.98 -12.38
C LEU A 247 23.77 -9.02 -11.94
N LEU A 248 23.35 -8.06 -11.09
CA LEU A 248 21.98 -7.96 -10.61
C LEU A 248 21.02 -7.63 -11.76
N GLU A 249 21.37 -6.67 -12.60
CA GLU A 249 20.57 -6.28 -13.77
C GLU A 249 20.36 -7.44 -14.75
N ASP A 250 21.44 -8.11 -15.16
CA ASP A 250 21.38 -9.27 -16.06
C ASP A 250 20.56 -10.41 -15.46
N ALA A 251 20.68 -10.64 -14.14
CA ALA A 251 19.92 -11.65 -13.44
C ALA A 251 18.43 -11.31 -13.38
N VAL A 252 18.06 -10.04 -13.27
CA VAL A 252 16.67 -9.58 -13.29
C VAL A 252 16.02 -9.84 -14.66
N TYR A 253 16.66 -9.44 -15.76
CA TYR A 253 16.13 -9.69 -17.10
C TYR A 253 15.99 -11.20 -17.38
N ALA A 254 17.01 -11.99 -17.05
CA ALA A 254 16.95 -13.45 -17.20
C ALA A 254 15.86 -14.10 -16.34
N ALA A 255 15.66 -13.60 -15.11
CA ALA A 255 14.63 -14.11 -14.22
C ALA A 255 13.22 -13.73 -14.66
N ALA A 256 13.03 -12.52 -15.20
CA ALA A 256 11.75 -12.07 -15.73
C ALA A 256 11.35 -12.89 -16.96
N GLY A 257 12.28 -13.10 -17.90
CA GLY A 257 12.01 -13.90 -19.11
C GLY A 257 11.78 -15.39 -18.85
N ALA A 258 12.33 -15.94 -17.75
CA ALA A 258 12.15 -17.35 -17.40
C ALA A 258 11.02 -17.62 -16.40
N ALA A 259 10.39 -16.58 -15.83
CA ALA A 259 9.31 -16.76 -14.86
C ALA A 259 7.97 -16.99 -15.57
N TYR A 260 7.37 -18.14 -15.30
CA TYR A 260 6.04 -18.48 -15.81
C TYR A 260 5.18 -19.14 -14.73
N ALA A 261 3.86 -19.08 -14.96
CA ALA A 261 2.85 -19.86 -14.26
C ALA A 261 1.98 -20.58 -15.29
N THR A 262 1.30 -21.65 -14.89
CA THR A 262 0.41 -22.41 -15.75
C THR A 262 -1.02 -22.29 -15.23
N SER A 263 -1.96 -22.17 -16.15
CA SER A 263 -3.40 -22.25 -15.91
C SER A 263 -4.04 -22.96 -17.11
N ALA A 264 -5.35 -22.93 -17.21
CA ALA A 264 -6.08 -23.42 -18.37
C ALA A 264 -7.20 -22.43 -18.72
N LEU A 265 -7.55 -22.33 -20.00
CA LEU A 265 -8.76 -21.66 -20.47
C LEU A 265 -10.01 -22.46 -20.07
N PRO A 266 -11.22 -21.88 -20.14
CA PRO A 266 -12.45 -22.57 -19.75
C PRO A 266 -12.73 -23.86 -20.53
N ASP A 267 -12.21 -23.96 -21.76
CA ASP A 267 -12.29 -25.15 -22.61
C ASP A 267 -11.23 -26.22 -22.29
N GLY A 268 -10.40 -25.99 -21.26
CA GLY A 268 -9.32 -26.89 -20.84
C GLY A 268 -7.99 -26.66 -21.56
N THR A 269 -7.91 -25.74 -22.53
CA THR A 269 -6.67 -25.45 -23.25
C THR A 269 -5.58 -24.95 -22.28
N PRO A 270 -4.38 -25.57 -22.24
CA PRO A 270 -3.31 -25.10 -21.37
C PRO A 270 -2.91 -23.65 -21.68
N LEU A 271 -2.79 -22.83 -20.63
CA LEU A 271 -2.42 -21.43 -20.71
C LEU A 271 -1.11 -21.20 -19.93
N VAL A 272 -0.10 -20.68 -20.62
CA VAL A 272 1.16 -20.23 -19.99
C VAL A 272 1.09 -18.73 -19.74
N LEU A 273 1.26 -18.34 -18.49
CA LEU A 273 1.26 -16.95 -18.05
C LEU A 273 2.70 -16.51 -17.81
N THR A 274 3.11 -15.38 -18.37
CA THR A 274 4.46 -14.80 -18.26
C THR A 274 4.40 -13.32 -17.90
N TRP A 275 5.56 -12.71 -17.61
CA TRP A 275 5.67 -11.25 -17.66
C TRP A 275 5.60 -10.76 -19.11
N GLY A 276 5.20 -9.50 -19.31
CA GLY A 276 5.30 -8.84 -20.61
C GLY A 276 6.73 -8.40 -20.93
N ASP A 277 6.96 -8.03 -22.19
CA ASP A 277 8.29 -7.62 -22.69
C ASP A 277 8.82 -6.33 -22.05
N GLN A 278 7.93 -5.52 -21.47
CA GLN A 278 8.27 -4.27 -20.79
C GLN A 278 8.75 -4.56 -19.36
N VAL A 279 10.02 -4.94 -19.25
CA VAL A 279 10.77 -4.99 -17.99
C VAL A 279 11.70 -3.78 -17.94
N ASP A 280 11.60 -2.97 -16.88
CA ASP A 280 12.46 -1.80 -16.67
C ASP A 280 13.32 -2.04 -15.43
N VAL A 281 14.63 -1.90 -15.57
CA VAL A 281 15.60 -2.04 -14.48
C VAL A 281 16.43 -0.76 -14.41
N ARG A 282 16.33 -0.06 -13.29
CA ARG A 282 17.08 1.16 -13.02
C ARG A 282 18.03 0.97 -11.86
N ARG A 283 19.30 1.30 -12.05
CA ARG A 283 20.30 1.22 -10.99
C ARG A 283 20.05 2.33 -9.97
N ILE A 284 20.27 2.02 -8.69
CA ILE A 284 20.15 2.96 -7.59
C ILE A 284 21.55 3.29 -7.11
N GLU A 285 21.99 4.53 -7.31
CA GLU A 285 23.31 5.01 -6.88
C GLU A 285 23.25 5.61 -5.45
N PRO A 286 24.34 5.55 -4.68
CA PRO A 286 24.45 6.22 -3.39
C PRO A 286 24.33 7.76 -3.50
N LEU A 287 23.95 8.40 -2.38
CA LEU A 287 23.65 9.83 -2.20
C LEU A 287 24.70 10.86 -2.68
N GLY A 288 25.83 10.46 -3.27
CA GLY A 288 26.85 11.36 -3.82
C GLY A 288 26.61 11.81 -5.27
N SER A 289 25.69 11.18 -6.01
CA SER A 289 25.29 11.62 -7.35
C SER A 289 24.13 12.60 -7.24
N ALA A 290 24.38 13.87 -7.56
CA ALA A 290 23.39 14.95 -7.61
C ALA A 290 22.09 14.54 -8.34
N GLU A 291 20.99 15.23 -8.03
CA GLU A 291 19.61 15.06 -8.51
C GLU A 291 19.44 14.87 -10.04
N LEU A 292 19.84 13.72 -10.57
CA LEU A 292 19.78 13.40 -11.98
C LEU A 292 18.82 12.24 -12.18
N GLU A 293 17.61 12.54 -12.67
CA GLU A 293 17.03 11.68 -13.70
C GLU A 293 17.78 12.05 -14.98
N ASP A 294 18.80 11.27 -15.33
CA ASP A 294 19.37 11.35 -16.65
C ASP A 294 18.67 10.37 -17.59
N ASN A 295 18.80 10.60 -18.89
CA ASN A 295 18.32 9.67 -19.93
C ASN A 295 19.07 8.32 -19.92
N ALA A 296 19.93 8.05 -18.92
CA ALA A 296 20.72 6.84 -18.77
C ALA A 296 20.16 5.85 -17.73
N GLY A 297 18.95 6.09 -17.20
CA GLY A 297 18.21 5.09 -16.41
C GLY A 297 18.56 5.04 -14.92
N ARG A 298 19.10 6.13 -14.35
CA ARG A 298 19.45 6.24 -12.93
C ARG A 298 18.37 6.95 -12.11
N ILE A 299 18.25 6.63 -10.81
CA ILE A 299 17.28 7.27 -9.91
C ILE A 299 17.86 7.52 -8.51
N SER A 300 17.60 8.71 -7.94
CA SER A 300 18.04 9.07 -6.58
C SER A 300 17.19 8.41 -5.49
N GLU A 301 17.80 8.15 -4.33
CA GLU A 301 17.19 7.41 -3.22
C GLU A 301 15.99 8.13 -2.58
N ALA A 302 16.09 9.45 -2.38
CA ALA A 302 15.03 10.25 -1.77
C ALA A 302 13.77 10.30 -2.66
N ARG A 303 13.97 10.49 -3.97
CA ARG A 303 12.89 10.46 -4.97
C ARG A 303 12.27 9.07 -5.06
N LEU A 304 13.08 8.01 -5.00
CA LEU A 304 12.61 6.64 -5.04
C LEU A 304 11.78 6.25 -3.81
N ALA A 305 12.20 6.64 -2.60
CA ALA A 305 11.43 6.39 -1.38
C ALA A 305 10.07 7.11 -1.41
N ALA A 306 10.06 8.38 -1.82
CA ALA A 306 8.82 9.15 -2.00
C ALA A 306 7.93 8.57 -3.11
N TYR A 307 8.53 8.15 -4.22
CA TYR A 307 7.88 7.48 -5.33
C TYR A 307 7.18 6.20 -4.84
N ILE A 308 7.89 5.27 -4.21
CA ILE A 308 7.30 3.99 -3.76
C ILE A 308 6.24 4.19 -2.68
N ALA A 309 6.45 5.11 -1.74
CA ALA A 309 5.46 5.40 -0.70
C ALA A 309 4.17 5.99 -1.25
N LYS A 310 4.27 6.84 -2.28
CA LYS A 310 3.12 7.36 -3.02
C LYS A 310 2.29 6.22 -3.63
N TYR A 311 2.91 5.11 -4.03
CA TYR A 311 2.18 3.95 -4.59
C TYR A 311 1.61 3.00 -3.54
N ALA A 312 2.18 2.97 -2.33
CA ALA A 312 1.65 2.17 -1.23
C ALA A 312 0.19 2.53 -0.88
N THR A 313 -0.25 3.77 -1.14
CA THR A 313 -1.65 4.19 -0.99
C THR A 313 -2.40 4.36 -2.30
N LYS A 314 -1.75 4.80 -3.39
CA LYS A 314 -2.44 5.00 -4.68
C LYS A 314 -3.02 3.71 -5.27
N GLY A 315 -2.34 2.57 -5.12
CA GLY A 315 -2.86 1.27 -5.57
C GLY A 315 -4.14 0.84 -4.84
N THR A 316 -4.48 1.49 -3.73
CA THR A 316 -5.67 1.17 -2.92
C THR A 316 -6.81 2.20 -3.04
N GLY A 317 -6.60 3.31 -3.77
CA GLY A 317 -7.50 4.48 -3.70
C GLY A 317 -8.01 5.05 -5.03
N LYS A 318 -7.54 4.58 -6.20
CA LYS A 318 -8.07 5.08 -7.49
C LYS A 318 -9.17 4.19 -8.04
N SER A 319 -10.24 4.86 -8.45
CA SER A 319 -11.61 4.46 -8.84
C SER A 319 -11.73 3.52 -10.05
N GLU A 320 -10.74 2.68 -10.33
CA GLU A 320 -10.77 1.75 -11.47
C GLU A 320 -11.50 0.44 -11.12
N ALA A 321 -11.69 0.15 -9.83
CA ALA A 321 -12.40 -1.03 -9.35
C ALA A 321 -13.36 -0.69 -8.19
N ALA A 322 -14.27 -1.62 -7.86
CA ALA A 322 -15.25 -1.41 -6.81
C ALA A 322 -14.61 -1.44 -5.41
N ASP A 323 -14.93 -0.47 -4.54
CA ASP A 323 -14.41 -0.38 -3.17
C ASP A 323 -14.91 -1.50 -2.23
N ARG A 324 -15.75 -2.42 -2.70
CA ARG A 324 -16.42 -3.42 -1.87
C ARG A 324 -16.51 -4.74 -2.62
N PRO A 325 -16.39 -5.89 -1.92
CA PRO A 325 -16.73 -7.18 -2.51
C PRO A 325 -18.11 -7.14 -3.15
N ILE A 326 -18.19 -7.64 -4.38
CA ILE A 326 -19.42 -7.77 -5.15
C ILE A 326 -20.17 -8.97 -4.58
N ARG A 327 -21.46 -8.80 -4.26
CA ARG A 327 -22.26 -9.84 -3.60
C ARG A 327 -23.18 -10.56 -4.57
N SER A 328 -23.60 -9.88 -5.62
CA SER A 328 -24.40 -10.46 -6.68
C SER A 328 -23.97 -9.94 -8.04
N GLU A 329 -24.28 -10.69 -9.08
CA GLU A 329 -24.06 -10.28 -10.47
C GLU A 329 -24.83 -8.99 -10.81
N ARG A 330 -26.04 -8.82 -10.27
CA ARG A 330 -26.85 -7.61 -10.47
C ARG A 330 -26.16 -6.36 -9.94
N ASP A 331 -25.35 -6.47 -8.89
CA ASP A 331 -24.58 -5.35 -8.36
C ASP A 331 -23.56 -4.82 -9.38
N ILE A 332 -23.06 -5.70 -10.27
CA ILE A 332 -22.06 -5.34 -11.29
C ILE A 332 -22.60 -4.26 -12.21
N ALA A 333 -23.87 -4.33 -12.62
CA ALA A 333 -24.49 -3.33 -13.49
C ALA A 333 -24.57 -1.93 -12.87
N HIS A 334 -24.62 -1.83 -11.54
CA HIS A 334 -24.76 -0.58 -10.80
C HIS A 334 -23.42 0.05 -10.36
N LEU A 335 -22.28 -0.60 -10.64
CA LEU A 335 -20.97 -0.05 -10.32
C LEU A 335 -20.70 1.23 -11.12
N ARG A 336 -20.14 2.26 -10.46
CA ARG A 336 -19.66 3.49 -11.11
C ARG A 336 -18.21 3.30 -11.59
N VAL A 337 -18.04 2.48 -12.62
CA VAL A 337 -16.75 2.17 -13.26
C VAL A 337 -16.90 2.26 -14.77
N SER A 338 -15.80 2.42 -15.50
CA SER A 338 -15.81 2.37 -16.98
C SER A 338 -16.28 1.01 -17.49
N ASP A 339 -16.78 0.94 -18.71
CA ASP A 339 -17.22 -0.31 -19.34
C ASP A 339 -16.10 -1.35 -19.44
N HIS A 340 -14.86 -0.92 -19.71
CA HIS A 340 -13.71 -1.83 -19.73
C HIS A 340 -13.50 -2.54 -18.39
N HIS A 341 -13.38 -1.78 -17.29
CA HIS A 341 -13.28 -2.35 -15.94
C HIS A 341 -14.50 -3.19 -15.56
N ARG A 342 -15.71 -2.80 -15.96
CA ARG A 342 -16.92 -3.61 -15.76
C ARG A 342 -16.82 -4.97 -16.46
N ARG A 343 -16.31 -5.01 -17.70
CA ARG A 343 -16.07 -6.27 -18.43
C ARG A 343 -15.02 -7.15 -17.74
N ILE A 344 -13.94 -6.59 -17.18
CA ILE A 344 -12.96 -7.36 -16.37
C ILE A 344 -13.66 -7.96 -15.14
N ILE A 345 -14.44 -7.13 -14.42
CA ILE A 345 -15.17 -7.55 -13.22
C ILE A 345 -16.16 -8.69 -13.55
N GLN A 346 -16.94 -8.53 -14.62
CA GLN A 346 -17.88 -9.55 -15.08
C GLN A 346 -17.13 -10.83 -15.46
N THR A 347 -16.05 -10.73 -16.25
CA THR A 347 -15.24 -11.90 -16.64
C THR A 347 -14.69 -12.64 -15.41
N ALA A 348 -14.19 -11.92 -14.40
CA ALA A 348 -13.76 -12.53 -13.16
C ALA A 348 -14.90 -13.18 -12.37
N TRP A 349 -16.10 -12.60 -12.43
CA TRP A 349 -17.29 -13.15 -11.79
C TRP A 349 -17.77 -14.45 -12.44
N ASP A 350 -17.76 -14.48 -13.77
CA ASP A 350 -18.18 -15.62 -14.60
C ASP A 350 -17.19 -16.77 -14.49
N LEU A 351 -15.88 -16.49 -14.65
CA LEU A 351 -14.84 -17.49 -14.43
C LEU A 351 -14.87 -18.03 -13.00
N GLY A 352 -15.16 -17.18 -12.01
CA GLY A 352 -15.29 -17.62 -10.62
C GLY A 352 -16.53 -18.47 -10.32
N ALA A 353 -17.36 -18.78 -11.32
CA ALA A 353 -18.46 -19.74 -11.23
C ALA A 353 -18.04 -21.16 -11.65
N LEU A 354 -16.89 -21.30 -12.31
CA LEU A 354 -16.46 -22.56 -12.91
C LEU A 354 -15.55 -23.31 -11.94
N GLU A 355 -15.85 -24.60 -11.73
CA GLU A 355 -15.12 -25.50 -10.83
C GLU A 355 -13.59 -25.52 -11.06
N PRO A 356 -13.06 -25.49 -12.30
CA PRO A 356 -11.60 -25.44 -12.53
C PRO A 356 -10.89 -24.24 -11.90
N TYR A 357 -11.63 -23.20 -11.50
CA TYR A 357 -11.10 -21.96 -10.93
C TYR A 357 -11.48 -21.75 -9.45
N ASP A 358 -11.99 -22.75 -8.75
CA ASP A 358 -12.44 -22.61 -7.35
C ASP A 358 -11.33 -22.11 -6.42
N GLU A 359 -10.10 -22.64 -6.55
CA GLU A 359 -8.95 -22.20 -5.76
C GLU A 359 -8.61 -20.72 -5.97
N LEU A 360 -8.94 -20.19 -7.15
CA LEU A 360 -8.71 -18.80 -7.51
C LEU A 360 -9.65 -17.84 -6.75
N ASN A 361 -10.80 -18.31 -6.27
CA ASN A 361 -11.79 -17.50 -5.56
C ASN A 361 -12.12 -16.20 -6.32
N LEU A 362 -12.27 -16.25 -7.65
CA LEU A 362 -12.30 -15.04 -8.49
C LEU A 362 -13.45 -14.09 -8.14
N ARG A 363 -14.64 -14.60 -7.78
CA ARG A 363 -15.77 -13.77 -7.31
C ARG A 363 -15.43 -12.92 -6.08
N ARG A 364 -14.67 -13.49 -5.13
CA ARG A 364 -14.19 -12.75 -3.95
C ARG A 364 -13.30 -11.57 -4.35
N TRP A 365 -12.51 -11.73 -5.40
CA TRP A 365 -11.53 -10.75 -5.87
C TRP A 365 -11.98 -9.96 -7.10
N ALA A 366 -13.21 -10.14 -7.59
CA ALA A 366 -13.72 -9.46 -8.78
C ALA A 366 -13.69 -7.93 -8.61
N HIS A 367 -14.04 -7.44 -7.42
CA HIS A 367 -13.93 -6.03 -7.05
C HIS A 367 -12.50 -5.45 -7.08
N MET A 368 -11.49 -6.32 -7.15
CA MET A 368 -10.07 -6.00 -7.30
C MET A 368 -9.55 -6.44 -8.67
N LEU A 369 -10.40 -6.49 -9.71
CA LEU A 369 -10.00 -6.88 -11.07
C LEU A 369 -9.21 -8.21 -11.09
N ALA A 370 -9.65 -9.17 -10.26
CA ALA A 370 -9.04 -10.48 -10.01
C ALA A 370 -7.65 -10.50 -9.35
N PHE A 371 -7.07 -9.35 -8.97
CA PHE A 371 -5.83 -9.33 -8.20
C PHE A 371 -6.06 -9.80 -6.75
N ARG A 372 -5.43 -10.93 -6.42
CA ARG A 372 -5.52 -11.57 -5.08
C ARG A 372 -4.32 -11.30 -4.15
N GLY A 373 -3.41 -10.44 -4.56
CA GLY A 373 -2.16 -10.20 -3.86
C GLY A 373 -2.21 -9.07 -2.83
N HIS A 374 -1.13 -8.93 -2.07
CA HIS A 374 -0.89 -7.75 -1.24
C HIS A 374 -0.27 -6.62 -2.09
N PHE A 375 -0.75 -5.39 -1.88
CA PHE A 375 -0.24 -4.19 -2.56
C PHE A 375 1.17 -3.79 -2.13
N LEU A 376 1.58 -4.17 -0.92
CA LEU A 376 2.94 -3.94 -0.43
C LEU A 376 3.41 -5.20 0.28
N THR A 377 4.57 -5.69 -0.12
CA THR A 377 5.24 -6.85 0.49
C THR A 377 6.73 -6.56 0.56
N LYS A 378 7.43 -7.16 1.53
CA LYS A 378 8.90 -7.11 1.59
C LYS A 378 9.46 -8.47 1.96
N SER A 379 10.72 -8.71 1.65
CA SER A 379 11.47 -9.82 2.21
C SER A 379 11.69 -9.60 3.71
N ARG A 380 11.99 -10.68 4.44
CA ARG A 380 12.13 -10.64 5.91
C ARG A 380 13.21 -9.65 6.37
N ALA A 381 14.37 -9.64 5.70
CA ALA A 381 15.55 -8.87 6.08
C ALA A 381 15.70 -7.52 5.35
N TYR A 382 14.69 -7.10 4.57
CA TYR A 382 14.76 -5.82 3.85
C TYR A 382 14.81 -4.61 4.80
N SER A 383 13.94 -4.59 5.82
CA SER A 383 13.82 -3.50 6.81
C SER A 383 12.99 -3.92 8.05
N THR A 384 12.60 -2.96 8.88
CA THR A 384 11.65 -3.11 10.02
C THR A 384 10.25 -3.61 9.60
N THR A 385 9.33 -3.83 10.55
CA THR A 385 7.95 -4.27 10.27
C THR A 385 6.90 -3.22 10.65
N PHE A 386 5.71 -3.31 10.05
CA PHE A 386 4.53 -2.56 10.51
C PHE A 386 4.18 -2.86 11.97
N LYS A 387 4.53 -4.04 12.50
CA LYS A 387 4.31 -4.38 13.91
C LYS A 387 5.22 -3.53 14.79
N ASP A 388 6.49 -3.45 14.45
CA ASP A 388 7.48 -2.68 15.21
C ASP A 388 7.20 -1.18 15.15
N ILE A 389 6.88 -0.62 13.97
CA ILE A 389 6.49 0.80 13.83
C ILE A 389 5.23 1.12 14.66
N ARG A 390 4.26 0.20 14.72
CA ARG A 390 3.07 0.37 15.60
C ARG A 390 3.43 0.21 17.08
N GLY A 391 4.34 -0.70 17.40
CA GLY A 391 4.88 -0.92 18.75
C GLY A 391 5.60 0.32 19.30
N ASP A 392 6.50 0.91 18.51
CA ASP A 392 7.22 2.15 18.86
C ASP A 392 6.24 3.26 19.24
N ARG A 393 5.20 3.48 18.43
CA ARG A 393 4.17 4.48 18.73
C ARG A 393 3.34 4.12 19.95
N ARG A 394 3.03 2.84 20.17
CA ARG A 394 2.29 2.40 21.37
C ARG A 394 3.12 2.68 22.63
N ARG A 395 4.42 2.38 22.60
CA ARG A 395 5.35 2.65 23.70
C ARG A 395 5.45 4.14 23.98
N PHE A 396 5.69 4.95 22.94
CA PHE A 396 5.70 6.42 23.07
C PHE A 396 4.40 6.97 23.70
N ARG A 397 3.23 6.49 23.26
CA ARG A 397 1.94 6.90 23.86
C ARG A 397 1.76 6.43 25.30
N LEU A 398 2.29 5.27 25.66
CA LEU A 398 2.27 4.76 27.02
C LEU A 398 3.16 5.65 27.92
N GLU A 399 4.38 5.95 27.48
CA GLU A 399 5.32 6.84 28.18
C GLU A 399 4.68 8.22 28.45
N GLU A 400 4.12 8.87 27.43
CA GLU A 400 3.38 10.14 27.60
C GLU A 400 2.24 10.03 28.63
N THR A 401 1.55 8.88 28.64
CA THR A 401 0.44 8.65 29.58
C THR A 401 0.94 8.49 31.00
N LEU A 402 2.03 7.74 31.19
CA LEU A 402 2.64 7.52 32.51
C LEU A 402 3.21 8.81 33.08
N GLU A 403 3.88 9.62 32.26
CA GLU A 403 4.40 10.94 32.67
C GLU A 403 3.27 11.84 33.19
N ARG A 404 2.18 11.96 32.42
CA ARG A 404 1.01 12.76 32.83
C ARG A 404 0.37 12.27 34.12
N LEU A 405 0.46 10.98 34.42
CA LEU A 405 -0.08 10.38 35.63
C LEU A 405 0.91 10.37 36.80
N GLY A 406 2.14 10.86 36.61
CA GLY A 406 3.19 10.81 37.63
C GLY A 406 3.70 9.40 37.93
N LEU A 407 3.66 8.49 36.94
CA LEU A 407 4.03 7.08 37.03
C LEU A 407 5.24 6.73 36.14
N ALA A 408 6.03 7.71 35.74
CA ALA A 408 7.14 7.52 34.80
C ALA A 408 8.23 6.58 35.34
N ASP A 409 8.48 6.62 36.66
CA ASP A 409 9.41 5.75 37.39
C ASP A 409 8.96 4.27 37.42
N ARG A 410 7.70 4.01 37.07
CA ARG A 410 7.09 2.66 37.05
C ARG A 410 6.94 2.10 35.64
N ALA A 411 7.52 2.72 34.62
CA ALA A 411 7.31 2.34 33.22
C ALA A 411 7.58 0.85 32.92
N ASP A 412 8.62 0.27 33.53
CA ASP A 412 9.00 -1.13 33.32
C ASP A 412 8.16 -2.13 34.13
N THR A 413 7.38 -1.66 35.10
CA THR A 413 6.55 -2.51 35.97
C THR A 413 5.06 -2.34 35.70
N VAL A 414 4.64 -1.56 34.70
CA VAL A 414 3.22 -1.35 34.38
C VAL A 414 2.71 -2.34 33.34
N ALA A 415 1.66 -3.07 33.70
CA ALA A 415 0.83 -3.84 32.79
C ALA A 415 -0.42 -3.05 32.37
N VAL A 416 -0.70 -3.00 31.07
CA VAL A 416 -1.93 -2.38 30.53
C VAL A 416 -2.99 -3.46 30.34
N VAL A 417 -4.01 -3.46 31.19
CA VAL A 417 -5.15 -4.39 31.12
C VAL A 417 -6.32 -3.70 30.44
N ASN A 418 -6.79 -4.29 29.35
CA ASN A 418 -7.87 -3.74 28.54
C ASN A 418 -9.11 -4.63 28.64
N ASN A 419 -10.26 -4.05 28.99
CA ASN A 419 -11.56 -4.70 28.94
C ASN A 419 -12.51 -3.84 28.10
N TRP A 420 -12.53 -4.09 26.79
CA TRP A 420 -13.31 -3.32 25.83
C TRP A 420 -14.28 -4.23 25.08
N THR A 421 -15.50 -3.75 24.93
CA THR A 421 -16.57 -4.39 24.16
C THR A 421 -16.88 -3.56 22.93
N PHE A 422 -17.20 -4.22 21.82
CA PHE A 422 -17.58 -3.53 20.59
C PHE A 422 -18.97 -2.90 20.76
N ASP A 423 -19.04 -1.58 20.56
CA ASP A 423 -20.32 -0.83 20.57
C ASP A 423 -20.82 -0.55 19.15
N GLY A 424 -19.94 -0.16 18.23
CA GLY A 424 -20.36 0.20 16.88
C GLY A 424 -19.23 0.62 15.95
N ALA A 425 -19.58 0.96 14.71
CA ALA A 425 -18.62 1.41 13.70
C ALA A 425 -19.14 2.63 12.93
N GLY A 426 -18.41 3.74 13.03
CA GLY A 426 -18.78 5.03 12.46
C GLY A 426 -19.32 6.00 13.50
N TYR A 427 -19.61 7.20 13.00
CA TYR A 427 -20.26 8.27 13.76
C TYR A 427 -21.77 8.04 13.84
N SER A 428 -22.40 8.62 14.87
CA SER A 428 -23.82 8.39 15.15
C SER A 428 -24.73 8.98 14.08
N ASP A 429 -24.36 10.13 13.52
CA ASP A 429 -25.14 10.87 12.53
C ASP A 429 -24.25 11.56 11.47
N ASP A 430 -24.87 12.29 10.54
CA ASP A 430 -24.17 13.03 9.49
C ASP A 430 -23.44 14.27 9.99
N ALA A 431 -23.98 14.98 10.98
CA ALA A 431 -23.30 16.12 11.58
C ALA A 431 -21.96 15.74 12.22
N GLU A 432 -21.92 14.64 12.98
CA GLU A 432 -20.67 14.10 13.52
C GLU A 432 -19.69 13.69 12.43
N ARG A 433 -20.17 13.09 11.32
CA ARG A 433 -19.33 12.74 10.17
C ARG A 433 -18.69 13.97 9.55
N GLU A 434 -19.46 15.03 9.32
CA GLU A 434 -18.98 16.27 8.71
C GLU A 434 -17.98 17.01 9.60
N LEU A 435 -18.30 17.15 10.90
CA LEU A 435 -17.38 17.75 11.87
C LEU A 435 -16.08 16.96 11.98
N ALA A 436 -16.15 15.63 11.98
CA ALA A 436 -14.96 14.79 12.00
C ALA A 436 -14.13 14.90 10.71
N ALA A 437 -14.77 15.02 9.55
CA ALA A 437 -14.09 15.25 8.27
C ALA A 437 -13.34 16.59 8.27
N ALA A 438 -13.95 17.66 8.81
CA ALA A 438 -13.31 18.95 8.96
C ALA A 438 -12.08 18.89 9.91
N ILE A 439 -12.21 18.18 11.04
CA ILE A 439 -11.08 17.92 11.95
C ILE A 439 -9.97 17.15 11.24
N ALA A 440 -10.31 16.11 10.48
CA ALA A 440 -9.35 15.31 9.72
C ALA A 440 -8.59 16.15 8.70
N CYS A 441 -9.29 17.02 7.97
CA CYS A 441 -8.69 17.93 7.00
C CYS A 441 -7.68 18.87 7.68
N ARG A 442 -8.07 19.50 8.79
CA ARG A 442 -7.18 20.39 9.54
C ARG A 442 -5.92 19.68 10.05
N ILE A 443 -6.07 18.49 10.66
CA ILE A 443 -4.92 17.68 11.10
C ILE A 443 -3.99 17.34 9.93
N ARG A 444 -4.55 17.04 8.75
CA ARG A 444 -3.78 16.73 7.54
C ARG A 444 -3.01 17.94 7.05
N ASP A 445 -3.65 19.10 7.02
CA ASP A 445 -3.04 20.35 6.54
C ASP A 445 -1.96 20.86 7.50
N ASP A 446 -2.20 20.80 8.81
CA ASP A 446 -1.19 21.11 9.83
C ASP A 446 0.06 20.23 9.68
N ARG A 447 -0.14 18.94 9.41
CA ARG A 447 0.96 18.00 9.18
C ARG A 447 1.73 18.33 7.90
N LYS A 448 1.04 18.62 6.80
CA LYS A 448 1.68 19.03 5.53
C LYS A 448 2.49 20.30 5.71
N HIS A 449 1.94 21.29 6.42
CA HIS A 449 2.62 22.55 6.72
C HIS A 449 3.88 22.33 7.55
N LYS A 450 3.80 21.47 8.58
CA LYS A 450 4.96 21.08 9.38
C LYS A 450 6.05 20.42 8.53
N TYR A 451 5.68 19.47 7.66
CA TYR A 451 6.64 18.81 6.77
C TYR A 451 7.27 19.74 5.74
N SER A 452 6.52 20.72 5.21
CA SER A 452 7.09 21.73 4.31
C SER A 452 8.20 22.50 5.03
N LYS A 453 7.91 23.01 6.24
CA LYS A 453 8.90 23.75 7.03
C LYS A 453 10.13 22.92 7.38
N GLU A 454 9.95 21.67 7.80
CA GLU A 454 11.05 20.77 8.15
C GLU A 454 11.94 20.46 6.93
N ASN A 455 11.35 20.30 5.73
CA ASN A 455 12.11 20.08 4.50
C ASN A 455 12.81 21.34 3.99
N ASP A 456 12.18 22.51 4.08
CA ASP A 456 12.76 23.79 3.66
C ASP A 456 13.97 24.17 4.54
N HIS A 457 13.92 23.89 5.86
CA HIS A 457 15.06 24.07 6.75
C HIS A 457 16.18 23.05 6.53
N GLY A 458 15.85 21.83 6.08
CA GLY A 458 16.85 20.84 5.69
C GLY A 458 17.62 21.21 4.41
N GLN A 459 17.01 21.98 3.50
CA GLN A 459 17.66 22.48 2.28
C GLN A 459 18.52 23.73 2.50
N GLN A 460 18.27 24.51 3.56
CA GLN A 460 19.12 25.66 3.93
C GLN A 460 20.30 25.29 4.83
N ALA A 461 20.29 24.09 5.42
CA ALA A 461 21.32 23.59 6.32
C ALA A 461 22.24 22.53 5.68
N ALA A 462 22.09 22.26 4.37
CA ALA A 462 22.92 21.34 3.59
C ALA A 462 23.86 22.09 2.64
#